data_AF-A0A8T4UH73-F1
#
_entry.id   AF-A0A8T4UH73-F1
#
_cell.length_a   1.000
_cell.length_b   1.000
_cell.length_c   1.000
_cell.angle_alpha   90.00
_cell.angle_beta   90.00
_cell.angle_gamma   90.00
#
_symmetry.space_group_name_H-M   'P 1'
#
loop_
_entity.id
_entity.type
_entity.pdbx_description
1 polymer ?
#
loop_
_entity_poly.entity_id
_entity_poly.type
_entity_poly.pdbx_seq_one_letter_code
_entity_poly.pdbx_strand_id
1 'polypeptide(L)'
;MKPVRIEYPEGQPDWLKLPQLEVLVREISGVKCTPLQSKYEVREGLVTLQCEFIGGGNHEYGCTNAIHGEESLVSAALQRLGPEGMKDVALIGIKVKDDGIPQPCGNCRDVLAAYFLNADICDNPELPLVGVSVFEQPAEISAAIYPAQLKDYYVEDFLLHEGALPDAVTRAIQEAAAAEPHAYDIYGGASPRQPRAAALIAAGGIYPGVFIGDAAYHPVGPVAVARAHAYSRGALDIEAAVIIALNRPLVAYRERQYLVEMDPQLPVYMASLSTGQVWATTSGEMLPHHFGAHSIGLSDAVERWKRRSSNR
;
A
#
# COMPACT_ATOMS: atom_id res chain seq x y z
N MET A 1 28.14 -10.34 -24.25
CA MET A 1 27.20 -9.64 -23.34
C MET A 1 27.17 -8.18 -23.76
N LYS A 2 26.01 -7.54 -23.93
CA LYS A 2 25.98 -6.09 -24.21
C LYS A 2 26.50 -5.33 -22.98
N PRO A 3 27.31 -4.27 -23.12
CA PRO A 3 27.62 -3.38 -22.00
C PRO A 3 26.31 -2.80 -21.41
N VAL A 4 26.30 -2.60 -20.10
CA VAL A 4 25.21 -1.92 -19.39
C VAL A 4 25.72 -0.56 -18.92
N ARG A 5 24.96 0.49 -19.20
CA ARG A 5 25.21 1.83 -18.70
C ARG A 5 24.04 2.25 -17.84
N ILE A 6 24.33 2.68 -16.62
CA ILE A 6 23.32 3.13 -15.68
C ILE A 6 23.49 4.63 -15.50
N GLU A 7 22.42 5.38 -15.74
CA GLU A 7 22.32 6.80 -15.45
C GLU A 7 21.75 6.97 -14.04
N TYR A 8 22.50 7.67 -13.19
CA TYR A 8 22.14 7.96 -11.82
C TYR A 8 21.65 9.40 -11.68
N PRO A 9 20.68 9.66 -10.80
CA PRO A 9 20.46 11.02 -10.32
C PRO A 9 21.74 11.54 -9.64
N GLU A 10 21.97 12.85 -9.74
CA GLU A 10 23.14 13.51 -9.17
C GLU A 10 23.21 13.25 -7.65
N GLY A 11 24.32 12.70 -7.15
CA GLY A 11 24.45 12.28 -5.75
C GLY A 11 23.89 10.88 -5.45
N GLN A 12 24.34 9.87 -6.21
CA GLN A 12 23.94 8.47 -6.03
C GLN A 12 24.04 8.03 -4.55
N PRO A 13 23.02 7.36 -4.00
CA PRO A 13 23.11 6.79 -2.66
C PRO A 13 24.14 5.65 -2.58
N ASP A 14 25.00 5.68 -1.57
CA ASP A 14 26.07 4.67 -1.34
C ASP A 14 25.54 3.24 -1.12
N TRP A 15 24.26 3.09 -0.77
CA TRP A 15 23.61 1.80 -0.52
C TRP A 15 23.21 1.05 -1.81
N LEU A 16 23.25 1.71 -2.97
CA LEU A 16 22.99 1.06 -4.26
C LEU A 16 24.19 0.20 -4.70
N LYS A 17 24.04 -1.12 -4.60
CA LYS A 17 25.10 -2.06 -4.97
C LYS A 17 25.15 -2.29 -6.49
N LEU A 18 26.27 -1.88 -7.10
CA LEU A 18 26.47 -1.90 -8.57
C LEU A 18 26.27 -3.28 -9.22
N PRO A 19 26.82 -4.39 -8.69
CA PRO A 19 26.68 -5.70 -9.35
C PRO A 19 25.21 -6.17 -9.43
N GLN A 20 24.42 -5.94 -8.38
CA GLN A 20 23.02 -6.34 -8.34
C GLN A 20 22.15 -5.47 -9.25
N LEU A 21 22.45 -4.16 -9.34
CA LEU A 21 21.77 -3.27 -10.28
C LEU A 21 22.02 -3.65 -11.73
N GLU A 22 23.26 -4.02 -12.08
CA GLU A 22 23.56 -4.49 -13.44
C GLU A 22 22.78 -5.76 -13.78
N VAL A 23 22.69 -6.72 -12.85
CA VAL A 23 21.88 -7.93 -13.03
C VAL A 23 20.41 -7.59 -13.22
N LEU A 24 19.86 -6.72 -12.36
CA LEU A 24 18.48 -6.26 -12.46
C LEU A 24 18.18 -5.67 -13.85
N VAL A 25 19.00 -4.71 -14.30
CA VAL A 25 18.80 -3.98 -15.56
C VAL A 25 18.87 -4.94 -16.77
N ARG A 26 19.72 -5.97 -16.71
CA ARG A 26 19.86 -6.96 -17.78
C ARG A 26 18.64 -7.87 -17.90
N GLU A 27 18.13 -8.33 -16.77
CA GLU A 27 17.17 -9.44 -16.74
C GLU A 27 15.71 -8.96 -16.69
N ILE A 28 15.44 -7.78 -16.10
CA ILE A 28 14.07 -7.33 -15.81
C ILE A 28 13.18 -7.20 -17.05
N SER A 29 13.72 -6.83 -18.21
CA SER A 29 12.96 -6.77 -19.47
C SER A 29 12.42 -8.14 -19.90
N GLY A 30 13.09 -9.23 -19.53
CA GLY A 30 12.72 -10.60 -19.87
C GLY A 30 11.58 -11.18 -19.02
N VAL A 31 11.17 -10.47 -17.98
CA VAL A 31 10.06 -10.90 -17.11
C VAL A 31 8.76 -10.93 -17.89
N LYS A 32 8.02 -12.04 -17.72
CA LYS A 32 6.76 -12.30 -18.41
C LYS A 32 5.60 -11.64 -17.68
N CYS A 33 4.74 -10.97 -18.44
CA CYS A 33 3.48 -10.40 -17.96
C CYS A 33 2.34 -10.91 -18.85
N THR A 34 1.13 -10.99 -18.30
CA THR A 34 -0.09 -11.23 -19.10
C THR A 34 -1.21 -10.25 -18.74
N PRO A 35 -1.03 -8.93 -18.96
CA PRO A 35 -2.04 -7.91 -18.67
C PRO A 35 -3.09 -7.86 -19.78
N LEU A 36 -3.94 -8.89 -19.83
CA LEU A 36 -4.90 -9.07 -20.92
C LEU A 36 -5.93 -7.92 -21.01
N GLN A 37 -6.15 -7.16 -19.94
CA GLN A 37 -7.18 -6.12 -19.87
C GLN A 37 -6.58 -4.72 -19.99
N SER A 38 -5.63 -4.37 -19.12
CA SER A 38 -5.03 -3.04 -19.09
C SER A 38 -4.06 -2.82 -20.24
N LYS A 39 -3.48 -3.90 -20.78
CA LYS A 39 -2.34 -3.89 -21.72
C LYS A 39 -1.10 -3.18 -21.14
N TYR A 40 -1.08 -2.99 -19.83
CA TYR A 40 -0.02 -2.29 -19.11
C TYR A 40 0.88 -3.32 -18.41
N GLU A 41 2.11 -3.44 -18.90
CA GLU A 41 3.07 -4.41 -18.36
C GLU A 41 3.84 -3.81 -17.20
N VAL A 42 3.77 -4.50 -16.05
CA VAL A 42 4.56 -4.22 -14.85
C VAL A 42 5.44 -5.44 -14.60
N ARG A 43 6.75 -5.21 -14.64
CA ARG A 43 7.79 -6.21 -14.50
C ARG A 43 8.57 -5.92 -13.22
N GLU A 44 8.71 -6.93 -12.39
CA GLU A 44 9.45 -6.89 -11.15
C GLU A 44 10.67 -7.80 -11.21
N GLY A 45 11.74 -7.35 -10.57
CA GLY A 45 12.96 -8.12 -10.40
C GLY A 45 13.45 -8.02 -8.97
N LEU A 46 13.81 -9.16 -8.39
CA LEU A 46 14.49 -9.25 -7.10
C LEU A 46 15.90 -9.77 -7.38
N VAL A 47 16.90 -9.14 -6.75
CA VAL A 47 18.28 -9.60 -6.86
C VAL A 47 18.84 -9.86 -5.47
N THR A 48 19.42 -11.04 -5.28
CA THR A 48 20.05 -11.42 -4.00
C THR A 48 21.44 -10.82 -3.83
N LEU A 49 22.00 -10.89 -2.62
CA LEU A 49 23.38 -10.49 -2.31
C LEU A 49 24.40 -11.25 -3.18
N GLN A 50 24.07 -12.47 -3.60
CA GLN A 50 24.87 -13.31 -4.48
C GLN A 50 24.55 -13.11 -5.97
N CYS A 51 23.81 -12.07 -6.33
CA CYS A 51 23.46 -11.71 -7.70
C CYS A 51 22.58 -12.76 -8.42
N GLU A 52 21.77 -13.54 -7.69
CA GLU A 52 20.70 -14.34 -8.30
C GLU A 52 19.50 -13.44 -8.61
N PHE A 53 18.98 -13.51 -9.84
CA PHE A 53 17.80 -12.80 -10.29
C PHE A 53 16.54 -13.67 -10.17
N ILE A 54 15.47 -13.10 -9.63
CA ILE A 54 14.14 -13.70 -9.57
C ILE A 54 13.15 -12.67 -10.14
N GLY A 55 12.32 -13.08 -11.10
CA GLY A 55 11.37 -12.20 -11.77
C GLY A 55 9.91 -12.48 -11.39
N GLY A 56 9.09 -11.43 -11.38
CA GLY A 56 7.64 -11.52 -11.21
C GLY A 56 6.94 -10.47 -12.07
N GLY A 57 5.83 -10.82 -12.73
CA GLY A 57 5.11 -9.89 -13.61
C GLY A 57 3.63 -9.84 -13.29
N ASN A 58 2.95 -8.78 -13.74
CA ASN A 58 1.50 -8.70 -13.55
C ASN A 58 0.73 -9.63 -14.52
N HIS A 59 -0.34 -10.23 -14.00
CA HIS A 59 -1.20 -11.17 -14.71
C HIS A 59 -2.67 -10.85 -14.46
N GLU A 60 -3.46 -10.65 -15.53
CA GLU A 60 -4.86 -10.23 -15.42
C GLU A 60 -5.80 -11.29 -16.02
N TYR A 61 -6.79 -11.74 -15.24
CA TYR A 61 -7.75 -12.78 -15.62
C TYR A 61 -9.20 -12.36 -15.26
N GLY A 62 -9.92 -11.76 -16.20
CA GLY A 62 -11.33 -11.35 -15.96
C GLY A 62 -11.47 -10.13 -15.03
N CYS A 63 -12.67 -9.54 -14.94
CA CYS A 63 -12.85 -8.17 -14.40
C CYS A 63 -12.55 -7.98 -12.90
N THR A 64 -12.21 -9.03 -12.16
CA THR A 64 -12.07 -9.00 -10.70
C THR A 64 -10.81 -9.67 -10.15
N ASN A 65 -10.03 -10.36 -10.98
CA ASN A 65 -8.87 -11.12 -10.52
C ASN A 65 -7.62 -10.70 -11.31
N ALA A 66 -6.76 -9.91 -10.69
CA ALA A 66 -5.44 -9.57 -11.19
C ALA A 66 -4.41 -9.93 -10.12
N ILE A 67 -3.27 -10.47 -10.55
CA ILE A 67 -2.08 -10.66 -9.73
C ILE A 67 -1.11 -9.55 -10.10
N HIS A 68 -0.68 -8.78 -9.12
CA HIS A 68 0.28 -7.71 -9.31
C HIS A 68 1.69 -8.27 -9.51
N GLY A 69 2.60 -7.45 -10.04
CA GLY A 69 3.98 -7.87 -10.28
C GLY A 69 4.67 -8.29 -8.98
N GLU A 70 4.48 -7.48 -7.93
CA GLU A 70 5.12 -7.64 -6.63
C GLU A 70 4.60 -8.87 -5.88
N GLU A 71 3.31 -9.19 -6.03
CA GLU A 71 2.71 -10.43 -5.53
C GLU A 71 3.34 -11.67 -6.17
N SER A 72 3.47 -11.64 -7.51
CA SER A 72 4.11 -12.72 -8.27
C SER A 72 5.59 -12.85 -7.89
N LEU A 73 6.28 -11.72 -7.71
CA LEU A 73 7.70 -11.68 -7.34
C LEU A 73 7.93 -12.30 -5.97
N VAL A 74 7.16 -11.87 -4.96
CA VAL A 74 7.27 -12.39 -3.59
C VAL A 74 6.94 -13.88 -3.57
N SER A 75 5.92 -14.31 -4.30
CA SER A 75 5.58 -15.73 -4.42
C SER A 75 6.74 -16.54 -5.03
N ALA A 76 7.33 -16.07 -6.12
CA ALA A 76 8.48 -16.71 -6.76
C ALA A 76 9.71 -16.73 -5.85
N ALA A 77 9.98 -15.64 -5.14
CA ALA A 77 11.08 -15.52 -4.19
C ALA A 77 10.93 -16.50 -3.02
N LEU A 78 9.74 -16.57 -2.40
CA LEU A 78 9.47 -17.52 -1.32
C LEU A 78 9.60 -18.98 -1.79
N GLN A 79 9.13 -19.30 -3.00
CA GLN A 79 9.27 -20.65 -3.55
C GLN A 79 10.75 -21.01 -3.80
N ARG A 80 11.55 -20.03 -4.23
CA ARG A 80 12.94 -20.23 -4.64
C ARG A 80 13.93 -20.21 -3.48
N LEU A 81 13.73 -19.27 -2.54
CA LEU A 81 14.66 -18.95 -1.45
C LEU A 81 14.15 -19.46 -0.09
N GLY A 82 12.85 -19.67 0.06
CA GLY A 82 12.20 -19.89 1.36
C GLY A 82 12.18 -18.62 2.23
N PRO A 83 11.49 -18.62 3.38
CA PRO A 83 11.39 -17.45 4.26
C PRO A 83 12.75 -16.94 4.76
N GLU A 84 13.66 -17.82 5.15
CA GLU A 84 14.99 -17.42 5.63
C GLU A 84 15.86 -16.81 4.53
N GLY A 85 15.75 -17.30 3.29
CA GLY A 85 16.49 -16.76 2.15
C GLY A 85 16.01 -15.37 1.71
N MET A 86 14.85 -14.91 2.19
CA MET A 86 14.39 -13.53 1.95
C MET A 86 15.35 -12.49 2.57
N LYS A 87 16.12 -12.87 3.60
CA LYS A 87 17.16 -12.02 4.22
C LYS A 87 18.34 -11.73 3.29
N ASP A 88 18.55 -12.58 2.28
CA ASP A 88 19.62 -12.42 1.29
C ASP A 88 19.23 -11.48 0.14
N VAL A 89 18.04 -10.87 0.18
CA VAL A 89 17.58 -9.96 -0.86
C VAL A 89 18.32 -8.64 -0.77
N ALA A 90 18.99 -8.25 -1.85
CA ALA A 90 19.79 -7.04 -1.91
C ALA A 90 19.01 -5.84 -2.45
N LEU A 91 18.11 -6.06 -3.39
CA LEU A 91 17.24 -5.02 -3.96
C LEU A 91 16.01 -5.64 -4.65
N ILE A 92 15.00 -4.80 -4.82
CA ILE A 92 13.82 -5.05 -5.66
C ILE A 92 13.73 -3.93 -6.68
N GLY A 93 13.41 -4.25 -7.93
CA GLY A 93 13.29 -3.31 -9.02
C GLY A 93 11.97 -3.44 -9.76
N ILE A 94 11.35 -2.30 -10.04
CA ILE A 94 10.08 -2.15 -10.74
C ILE A 94 10.35 -1.54 -12.11
N LYS A 95 9.88 -2.17 -13.18
CA LYS A 95 9.89 -1.62 -14.54
C LYS A 95 8.46 -1.58 -15.08
N VAL A 96 8.02 -0.38 -15.45
CA VAL A 96 6.79 -0.20 -16.22
C VAL A 96 7.09 -0.02 -17.71
N LYS A 97 6.06 -0.16 -18.54
CA LYS A 97 6.15 0.00 -19.99
C LYS A 97 6.34 1.46 -20.43
N ASP A 98 5.74 2.40 -19.70
CA ASP A 98 5.67 3.81 -20.08
C ASP A 98 6.70 4.66 -19.32
N ASP A 99 6.93 5.89 -19.78
CA ASP A 99 7.91 6.87 -19.28
C ASP A 99 7.62 7.39 -17.84
N GLY A 100 6.74 6.72 -17.11
CA GLY A 100 6.42 7.04 -15.72
C GLY A 100 7.47 6.53 -14.75
N ILE A 101 7.58 7.18 -13.60
CA ILE A 101 8.41 6.72 -12.48
C ILE A 101 7.73 5.46 -11.90
N PRO A 102 8.32 4.27 -12.03
CA PRO A 102 7.70 3.04 -11.55
C PRO A 102 7.60 3.06 -10.02
N GLN A 103 6.41 2.83 -9.46
CA GLN A 103 6.18 2.78 -8.02
C GLN A 103 5.15 1.69 -7.67
N PRO A 104 5.29 1.03 -6.52
CA PRO A 104 4.33 0.01 -6.12
C PRO A 104 3.01 0.66 -5.70
N CYS A 105 1.89 0.03 -6.06
CA CYS A 105 0.59 0.45 -5.54
C CYS A 105 0.46 0.07 -4.05
N GLY A 106 -0.53 0.62 -3.35
CA GLY A 106 -0.64 0.37 -1.91
C GLY A 106 -0.87 -1.10 -1.52
N ASN A 107 -1.53 -1.90 -2.36
CA ASN A 107 -1.64 -3.35 -2.13
C ASN A 107 -0.27 -4.03 -2.20
N CYS A 108 0.50 -3.71 -3.24
CA CYS A 108 1.84 -4.25 -3.43
C CYS A 108 2.79 -3.81 -2.35
N ARG A 109 2.66 -2.56 -1.88
CA ARG A 109 3.34 -2.14 -0.67
C ARG A 109 3.00 -3.13 0.42
N ASP A 110 1.72 -3.32 0.80
CA ASP A 110 1.31 -4.16 1.95
C ASP A 110 1.90 -5.57 1.87
N VAL A 111 1.91 -6.15 0.67
CA VAL A 111 2.58 -7.42 0.39
C VAL A 111 4.07 -7.32 0.68
N LEU A 112 4.79 -6.33 0.16
CA LEU A 112 6.21 -6.14 0.44
C LEU A 112 6.48 -5.95 1.95
N ALA A 113 5.67 -5.20 2.70
CA ALA A 113 5.88 -5.08 4.15
C ALA A 113 5.66 -6.39 4.91
N ALA A 114 4.64 -7.15 4.54
CA ALA A 114 4.33 -8.41 5.21
C ALA A 114 5.52 -9.40 5.19
N TYR A 115 6.38 -9.31 4.17
CA TYR A 115 7.55 -10.19 4.01
C TYR A 115 8.89 -9.52 4.33
N PHE A 116 9.04 -8.23 4.04
CA PHE A 116 10.32 -7.53 4.18
C PHE A 116 10.39 -6.61 5.41
N LEU A 117 9.27 -6.19 6.00
CA LEU A 117 9.23 -5.42 7.27
C LEU A 117 8.77 -6.28 8.46
N ASN A 118 8.69 -7.58 8.27
CA ASN A 118 8.30 -8.52 9.32
C ASN A 118 9.53 -9.06 10.04
N ALA A 119 9.58 -8.86 11.35
CA ALA A 119 10.61 -9.34 12.27
C ALA A 119 10.87 -10.85 12.17
N ASP A 120 9.83 -11.62 11.89
CA ASP A 120 9.91 -13.09 11.81
C ASP A 120 10.45 -13.58 10.45
N ILE A 121 10.58 -12.70 9.45
CA ILE A 121 10.98 -13.07 8.09
C ILE A 121 12.26 -12.36 7.66
N CYS A 122 12.31 -11.03 7.62
CA CYS A 122 13.45 -10.30 7.06
C CYS A 122 13.82 -9.03 7.84
N ASP A 123 12.85 -8.25 8.30
CA ASP A 123 13.04 -6.97 9.00
C ASP A 123 14.06 -6.02 8.37
N ASN A 124 13.87 -5.67 7.09
CA ASN A 124 14.76 -4.81 6.33
C ASN A 124 14.03 -3.56 5.80
N PRO A 125 13.78 -2.55 6.65
CA PRO A 125 13.17 -1.28 6.24
C PRO A 125 14.02 -0.50 5.23
N GLU A 126 15.33 -0.75 5.20
CA GLU A 126 16.27 -0.07 4.32
C GLU A 126 16.45 -0.79 2.97
N LEU A 127 15.67 -1.85 2.71
CA LEU A 127 15.75 -2.61 1.48
C LEU A 127 15.57 -1.67 0.26
N PRO A 128 16.54 -1.60 -0.65
CA PRO A 128 16.43 -0.85 -1.88
C PRO A 128 15.22 -1.29 -2.72
N LEU A 129 14.38 -0.33 -3.05
CA LEU A 129 13.28 -0.48 -3.99
C LEU A 129 13.47 0.53 -5.11
N VAL A 130 13.82 0.06 -6.30
CA VAL A 130 14.26 0.93 -7.40
C VAL A 130 13.29 0.92 -8.57
N GLY A 131 12.83 2.09 -9.00
CA GLY A 131 12.20 2.24 -10.31
C GLY A 131 13.27 2.16 -11.40
N VAL A 132 13.00 1.43 -12.48
CA VAL A 132 13.94 1.27 -13.59
C VAL A 132 13.26 1.53 -14.94
N SER A 133 13.85 2.45 -15.72
CA SER A 133 13.54 2.61 -17.15
C SER A 133 14.70 2.04 -17.96
N VAL A 134 14.46 0.93 -18.68
CA VAL A 134 15.49 0.25 -19.50
C VAL A 134 15.30 0.58 -20.98
N PHE A 135 16.38 1.00 -21.62
CA PHE A 135 16.46 1.29 -23.05
C PHE A 135 17.45 0.33 -23.71
N GLU A 136 16.94 -0.58 -24.52
CA GLU A 136 17.76 -1.57 -25.21
C GLU A 136 18.14 -1.09 -26.62
N GLN A 137 19.44 -0.90 -26.84
CA GLN A 137 20.01 -0.61 -28.16
C GLN A 137 20.77 -1.83 -28.69
N PRO A 138 21.05 -1.92 -30.01
CA PRO A 138 21.80 -3.04 -30.56
C PRO A 138 23.18 -3.24 -29.92
N ALA A 139 23.85 -2.15 -29.54
CA ALA A 139 25.20 -2.16 -28.99
C ALA A 139 25.29 -2.11 -27.45
N GLU A 140 24.23 -1.67 -26.76
CA GLU A 140 24.26 -1.33 -25.33
C GLU A 140 22.88 -1.47 -24.69
N ILE A 141 22.83 -1.73 -23.38
CA ILE A 141 21.63 -1.57 -22.56
C ILE A 141 21.87 -0.35 -21.68
N SER A 142 21.07 0.70 -21.83
CA SER A 142 21.11 1.87 -20.93
C SER A 142 19.91 1.87 -20.00
N ALA A 143 20.05 2.30 -18.76
CA ALA A 143 18.93 2.42 -17.82
C ALA A 143 18.99 3.68 -16.97
N ALA A 144 17.83 4.28 -16.70
CA ALA A 144 17.66 5.31 -15.68
C ALA A 144 17.08 4.68 -14.41
N ILE A 145 17.64 5.05 -13.26
CA ILE A 145 17.25 4.50 -11.94
C ILE A 145 16.60 5.59 -11.09
N TYR A 146 15.48 5.23 -10.47
CA TYR A 146 14.74 6.04 -9.51
C TYR A 146 14.88 5.36 -8.13
N PRO A 147 15.85 5.77 -7.32
CA PRO A 147 16.11 5.11 -6.04
C PRO A 147 15.05 5.46 -5.01
N ALA A 148 14.56 4.43 -4.33
CA ALA A 148 13.81 4.52 -3.08
C ALA A 148 14.22 3.35 -2.16
N GLN A 149 13.76 3.40 -0.92
CA GLN A 149 13.84 2.30 0.04
C GLN A 149 12.43 1.90 0.44
N LEU A 150 12.27 0.68 0.94
CA LEU A 150 10.95 0.19 1.35
C LEU A 150 10.31 1.12 2.41
N LYS A 151 11.07 1.62 3.38
CA LYS A 151 10.61 2.61 4.38
C LYS A 151 10.02 3.89 3.77
N ASP A 152 10.44 4.31 2.59
CA ASP A 152 9.94 5.56 1.97
C ASP A 152 8.46 5.44 1.56
N TYR A 153 7.98 4.20 1.38
CA TYR A 153 6.58 3.89 1.07
C TYR A 153 5.76 3.54 2.31
N TYR A 154 6.41 3.50 3.47
CA TYR A 154 5.88 3.02 4.73
C TYR A 154 6.08 4.04 5.84
N VAL A 155 5.08 4.90 6.00
CA VAL A 155 5.03 5.81 7.14
C VAL A 155 4.31 5.10 8.29
N GLU A 156 5.07 4.58 9.25
CA GLU A 156 4.53 4.18 10.56
C GLU A 156 4.92 5.15 11.66
N ASP A 157 5.67 6.23 11.39
CA ASP A 157 6.10 7.20 12.42
C ASP A 157 5.06 8.31 12.65
N PHE A 158 3.78 7.93 12.80
CA PHE A 158 2.75 8.89 13.20
C PHE A 158 2.99 9.38 14.63
N LEU A 159 2.86 10.69 14.83
CA LEU A 159 3.03 11.31 16.13
C LEU A 159 1.96 10.82 17.11
N LEU A 160 2.39 10.47 18.32
CA LEU A 160 1.47 10.27 19.44
C LEU A 160 0.75 11.60 19.68
N HIS A 161 -0.58 11.56 19.77
CA HIS A 161 -1.36 12.75 20.08
C HIS A 161 -1.11 13.14 21.54
N GLU A 162 -0.55 14.32 21.75
CA GLU A 162 -0.36 14.89 23.08
C GLU A 162 -1.48 15.88 23.40
N GLY A 163 -2.04 15.77 24.61
CA GLY A 163 -3.09 16.67 25.08
C GLY A 163 -4.51 16.14 24.87
N ALA A 164 -5.49 17.03 25.06
CA ALA A 164 -6.90 16.67 24.95
C ALA A 164 -7.28 16.41 23.48
N LEU A 165 -8.04 15.35 23.24
CA LEU A 165 -8.66 15.08 21.95
C LEU A 165 -9.92 15.94 21.80
N PRO A 166 -10.28 16.33 20.55
CA PRO A 166 -11.58 16.95 20.31
C PRO A 166 -12.72 16.05 20.81
N ASP A 167 -13.79 16.64 21.38
CA ASP A 167 -14.92 15.88 21.93
C ASP A 167 -15.57 14.93 20.91
N ALA A 168 -15.64 15.33 19.64
CA ALA A 168 -16.13 14.48 18.56
C ALA A 168 -15.25 13.23 18.36
N VAL A 169 -13.93 13.37 18.47
CA VAL A 169 -12.97 12.27 18.35
C VAL A 169 -13.08 11.34 19.55
N THR A 170 -13.17 11.89 20.77
CA THR A 170 -13.36 11.09 21.99
C THR A 170 -14.66 10.27 21.92
N ARG A 171 -15.76 10.87 21.48
CA ARG A 171 -17.03 10.15 21.27
C ARG A 171 -16.91 9.10 20.16
N ALA A 172 -16.22 9.40 19.06
CA ALA A 172 -16.03 8.45 17.98
C ALA A 172 -15.18 7.23 18.39
N ILE A 173 -14.17 7.43 19.24
CA ILE A 173 -13.42 6.32 19.87
C ILE A 173 -14.36 5.47 20.72
N GLN A 174 -15.21 6.08 21.54
CA GLN A 174 -16.17 5.37 22.38
C GLN A 174 -17.19 4.57 21.55
N GLU A 175 -17.73 5.15 20.48
CA GLU A 175 -18.68 4.47 19.59
C GLU A 175 -18.03 3.33 18.80
N ALA A 176 -16.81 3.52 18.29
CA ALA A 176 -16.04 2.45 17.67
C ALA A 176 -15.75 1.32 18.67
N ALA A 177 -15.34 1.65 19.90
CA ALA A 177 -15.06 0.67 20.95
C ALA A 177 -16.32 -0.09 21.38
N ALA A 178 -17.47 0.58 21.44
CA ALA A 178 -18.75 -0.07 21.72
C ALA A 178 -19.20 -0.99 20.56
N ALA A 179 -18.80 -0.69 19.33
CA ALA A 179 -19.09 -1.53 18.17
C ALA A 179 -18.13 -2.74 18.06
N GLU A 180 -16.90 -2.64 18.59
CA GLU A 180 -15.86 -3.67 18.50
C GLU A 180 -16.32 -5.09 18.83
N PRO A 181 -17.12 -5.36 19.88
CA PRO A 181 -17.56 -6.71 20.20
C PRO A 181 -18.43 -7.37 19.11
N HIS A 182 -18.93 -6.58 18.16
CA HIS A 182 -19.69 -7.07 17.01
C HIS A 182 -18.81 -7.37 15.79
N ALA A 183 -17.49 -7.12 15.86
CA ALA A 183 -16.55 -7.54 14.85
C ALA A 183 -16.52 -9.07 14.76
N TYR A 184 -16.62 -9.59 13.54
CA TYR A 184 -16.67 -11.01 13.27
C TYR A 184 -15.41 -11.43 12.53
N ASP A 185 -14.55 -12.22 13.17
CA ASP A 185 -13.39 -12.83 12.51
C ASP A 185 -13.10 -14.18 13.14
N ILE A 186 -13.57 -15.25 12.49
CA ILE A 186 -13.32 -16.64 12.92
C ILE A 186 -12.22 -17.32 12.10
N TYR A 187 -11.64 -16.62 11.12
CA TYR A 187 -10.73 -17.18 10.12
C TYR A 187 -9.31 -16.59 10.21
N GLY A 188 -9.20 -15.32 10.62
CA GLY A 188 -7.94 -14.64 10.88
C GLY A 188 -7.41 -14.95 12.28
N GLY A 189 -6.11 -15.27 12.38
CA GLY A 189 -5.40 -15.12 13.64
C GLY A 189 -5.37 -13.64 13.97
N ALA A 190 -6.19 -13.21 14.93
CA ALA A 190 -6.39 -11.79 15.24
C ALA A 190 -5.07 -11.14 15.67
N SER A 191 -4.38 -10.51 14.71
CA SER A 191 -3.22 -9.68 15.02
C SER A 191 -3.69 -8.59 15.97
N PRO A 192 -2.98 -8.31 17.08
CA PRO A 192 -3.37 -7.26 18.00
C PRO A 192 -3.36 -5.87 17.32
N ARG A 193 -2.68 -5.73 16.17
CA ARG A 193 -2.66 -4.51 15.37
C ARG A 193 -3.77 -4.46 14.31
N GLN A 194 -4.50 -5.54 14.06
CA GLN A 194 -5.58 -5.56 13.07
C GLN A 194 -6.72 -4.61 13.50
N PRO A 195 -7.15 -3.67 12.65
CA PRO A 195 -8.32 -2.84 12.91
C PRO A 195 -9.56 -3.70 13.18
N ARG A 196 -10.20 -3.46 14.32
CA ARG A 196 -11.40 -4.21 14.75
C ARG A 196 -12.68 -3.42 14.52
N ALA A 197 -12.61 -2.11 14.68
CA ALA A 197 -13.69 -1.18 14.40
C ALA A 197 -13.15 0.18 13.96
N ALA A 198 -14.02 0.99 13.40
CA ALA A 198 -13.75 2.36 12.99
C ALA A 198 -15.02 3.19 13.16
N ALA A 199 -14.88 4.50 13.20
CA ALA A 199 -15.99 5.44 13.18
C ALA A 199 -15.66 6.64 12.28
N LEU A 200 -16.60 7.02 11.43
CA LEU A 200 -16.50 8.25 10.65
C LEU A 200 -17.31 9.36 11.32
N ILE A 201 -16.70 10.54 11.43
CA ILE A 201 -17.32 11.75 11.95
C ILE A 201 -17.80 12.57 10.76
N ALA A 202 -19.06 13.00 10.78
CA ALA A 202 -19.62 13.95 9.83
C ALA A 202 -20.58 14.90 10.57
N ALA A 203 -20.96 16.01 9.94
CA ALA A 203 -21.87 16.99 10.54
C ALA A 203 -23.17 16.37 11.12
N GLY A 204 -23.68 15.31 10.48
CA GLY A 204 -24.91 14.62 10.89
C GLY A 204 -24.75 13.57 11.99
N GLY A 205 -23.53 13.25 12.42
CA GLY A 205 -23.28 12.27 13.49
C GLY A 205 -22.01 11.45 13.33
N ILE A 206 -21.92 10.40 14.13
CA ILE A 206 -20.83 9.43 14.13
C ILE A 206 -21.37 8.10 13.58
N TYR A 207 -20.60 7.47 12.70
CA TYR A 207 -21.01 6.28 11.98
C TYR A 207 -20.00 5.16 12.22
N PRO A 208 -20.26 4.26 13.18
CA PRO A 208 -19.36 3.14 13.46
C PRO A 208 -19.47 2.05 12.38
N GLY A 209 -18.37 1.33 12.20
CA GLY A 209 -18.23 0.14 11.38
C GLY A 209 -17.29 -0.86 12.03
N VAL A 210 -17.48 -2.14 11.72
CA VAL A 210 -16.75 -3.26 12.34
C VAL A 210 -16.07 -4.11 11.29
N PHE A 211 -15.01 -4.81 11.68
CA PHE A 211 -14.35 -5.79 10.82
C PHE A 211 -15.25 -7.01 10.61
N ILE A 212 -15.37 -7.46 9.36
CA ILE A 212 -16.13 -8.65 8.97
C ILE A 212 -15.23 -9.55 8.12
N GLY A 213 -14.71 -10.61 8.73
CA GLY A 213 -13.96 -11.66 8.07
C GLY A 213 -14.87 -12.60 7.28
N ASP A 214 -14.29 -13.26 6.27
CA ASP A 214 -14.95 -14.30 5.51
C ASP A 214 -14.02 -15.49 5.24
N ALA A 215 -14.62 -16.63 4.89
CA ALA A 215 -13.90 -17.88 4.65
C ALA A 215 -13.03 -17.86 3.38
N ALA A 216 -13.29 -16.92 2.47
CA ALA A 216 -12.53 -16.73 1.24
C ALA A 216 -11.37 -15.73 1.43
N TYR A 217 -11.17 -15.23 2.65
CA TYR A 217 -10.19 -14.21 2.99
C TYR A 217 -10.35 -12.89 2.21
N HIS A 218 -11.59 -12.48 1.92
CA HIS A 218 -11.92 -11.16 1.34
C HIS A 218 -12.61 -10.23 2.36
N PRO A 219 -12.01 -9.99 3.53
CA PRO A 219 -12.68 -9.29 4.62
C PRO A 219 -13.17 -7.91 4.21
N VAL A 220 -14.30 -7.51 4.80
CA VAL A 220 -14.78 -6.12 4.74
C VAL A 220 -14.22 -5.40 5.96
N GLY A 221 -13.33 -4.45 5.71
CA GLY A 221 -12.69 -3.68 6.76
C GLY A 221 -13.63 -2.67 7.43
N PRO A 222 -13.32 -2.25 8.66
CA PRO A 222 -14.21 -1.42 9.46
C PRO A 222 -14.47 -0.01 8.88
N VAL A 223 -13.50 0.60 8.21
CA VAL A 223 -13.68 1.88 7.48
C VAL A 223 -14.65 1.72 6.33
N ALA A 224 -14.57 0.61 5.58
CA ALA A 224 -15.52 0.32 4.51
C ALA A 224 -16.96 0.23 5.04
N VAL A 225 -17.16 -0.47 6.17
CA VAL A 225 -18.46 -0.59 6.83
C VAL A 225 -18.95 0.76 7.35
N ALA A 226 -18.08 1.51 8.02
CA ALA A 226 -18.40 2.84 8.54
C ALA A 226 -18.80 3.80 7.41
N ARG A 227 -18.09 3.75 6.27
CA ARG A 227 -18.42 4.50 5.05
C ARG A 227 -19.78 4.12 4.49
N ALA A 228 -20.05 2.82 4.33
CA ALA A 228 -21.33 2.34 3.84
C ALA A 228 -22.47 2.79 4.76
N HIS A 229 -22.25 2.74 6.07
CA HIS A 229 -23.21 3.20 7.07
C HIS A 229 -23.49 4.71 6.94
N ALA A 230 -22.46 5.55 6.90
CA ALA A 230 -22.59 7.00 6.71
C ALA A 230 -23.33 7.34 5.41
N TYR A 231 -22.92 6.74 4.29
CA TYR A 231 -23.49 7.02 2.97
C TYR A 231 -24.95 6.57 2.85
N SER A 232 -25.33 5.46 3.50
CA SER A 232 -26.71 5.00 3.54
C SER A 232 -27.66 5.98 4.23
N ARG A 233 -27.12 6.90 5.04
CA ARG A 233 -27.83 7.95 5.77
C ARG A 233 -27.63 9.35 5.17
N GLY A 234 -27.00 9.44 3.99
CA GLY A 234 -26.75 10.71 3.31
C GLY A 234 -25.60 11.54 3.88
N ALA A 235 -24.82 11.00 4.83
CA ALA A 235 -23.63 11.66 5.37
C ALA A 235 -22.45 11.43 4.42
N LEU A 236 -22.29 12.33 3.44
CA LEU A 236 -21.23 12.26 2.43
C LEU A 236 -20.00 13.12 2.77
N ASP A 237 -20.21 14.19 3.55
CA ASP A 237 -19.15 15.12 3.97
C ASP A 237 -18.52 14.63 5.27
N ILE A 238 -17.48 13.79 5.15
CA ILE A 238 -16.75 13.21 6.28
C ILE A 238 -15.69 14.21 6.77
N GLU A 239 -15.68 14.49 8.07
CA GLU A 239 -14.82 15.48 8.73
C GLU A 239 -13.59 14.86 9.38
N ALA A 240 -13.68 13.62 9.85
CA ALA A 240 -12.56 12.87 10.44
C ALA A 240 -12.88 11.37 10.49
N ALA A 241 -11.85 10.55 10.68
CA ALA A 241 -11.96 9.11 10.91
C ALA A 241 -11.25 8.69 12.19
N VAL A 242 -11.85 7.73 12.90
CA VAL A 242 -11.23 7.02 14.02
C VAL A 242 -11.13 5.54 13.65
N ILE A 243 -9.97 4.92 13.89
CA ILE A 243 -9.73 3.50 13.66
C ILE A 243 -9.16 2.91 14.94
N ILE A 244 -9.70 1.77 15.39
CA ILE A 244 -9.27 1.16 16.65
C ILE A 244 -8.82 -0.28 16.44
N ALA A 245 -7.83 -0.68 17.23
CA ALA A 245 -7.35 -2.05 17.36
C ALA A 245 -6.92 -2.32 18.81
N LEU A 246 -6.57 -3.56 19.13
CA LEU A 246 -6.12 -3.90 20.48
C LEU A 246 -4.83 -3.13 20.83
N ASN A 247 -3.86 -3.11 19.91
CA ASN A 247 -2.66 -2.29 19.95
C ASN A 247 -2.75 -1.22 18.85
N ARG A 248 -1.64 -0.54 18.54
CA ARG A 248 -1.58 0.44 17.45
C ARG A 248 -2.09 -0.18 16.13
N PRO A 249 -3.17 0.38 15.53
CA PRO A 249 -3.71 -0.11 14.27
C PRO A 249 -2.68 -0.20 13.15
N LEU A 250 -2.69 -1.30 12.40
CA LEU A 250 -2.04 -1.49 11.11
C LEU A 250 -3.13 -1.51 10.04
N VAL A 251 -3.34 -0.36 9.40
CA VAL A 251 -4.49 -0.15 8.52
C VAL A 251 -4.17 -0.62 7.10
N ALA A 252 -4.89 -1.63 6.62
CA ALA A 252 -4.71 -2.18 5.27
C ALA A 252 -4.92 -1.13 4.17
N TYR A 253 -4.25 -1.29 3.03
CA TYR A 253 -4.29 -0.38 1.89
C TYR A 253 -5.71 -0.02 1.47
N ARG A 254 -6.59 -1.02 1.32
CA ARG A 254 -7.96 -0.79 0.84
C ARG A 254 -8.71 0.22 1.73
N GLU A 255 -8.49 0.14 3.04
CA GLU A 255 -9.10 1.05 4.03
C GLU A 255 -8.49 2.45 3.94
N ARG A 256 -7.15 2.55 3.80
CA ARG A 256 -6.46 3.83 3.57
C ARG A 256 -6.90 4.50 2.27
N GLN A 257 -7.08 3.71 1.21
CA GLN A 257 -7.59 4.15 -0.08
C GLN A 257 -9.02 4.71 0.04
N TYR A 258 -9.88 4.11 0.85
CA TYR A 258 -11.21 4.67 1.09
C TYR A 258 -11.17 6.04 1.77
N LEU A 259 -10.24 6.26 2.70
CA LEU A 259 -10.08 7.54 3.40
C LEU A 259 -9.54 8.63 2.47
N VAL A 260 -8.50 8.31 1.70
CA VAL A 260 -7.87 9.29 0.80
C VAL A 260 -8.79 9.71 -0.35
N GLU A 261 -9.67 8.81 -0.80
CA GLU A 261 -10.71 9.12 -1.80
C GLU A 261 -11.82 10.04 -1.27
N MET A 262 -12.06 10.06 0.05
CA MET A 262 -12.97 11.02 0.67
C MET A 262 -12.35 12.42 0.64
N ASP A 263 -11.17 12.53 1.24
CA ASP A 263 -10.35 13.74 1.27
C ASP A 263 -8.90 13.36 1.66
N PRO A 264 -7.86 13.68 0.86
CA PRO A 264 -6.46 13.46 1.22
C PRO A 264 -5.97 14.22 2.46
N GLN A 265 -6.69 15.25 2.91
CA GLN A 265 -6.42 15.99 4.13
C GLN A 265 -7.29 15.56 5.31
N LEU A 266 -8.11 14.52 5.14
CA LEU A 266 -8.99 14.00 6.18
C LEU A 266 -8.17 13.65 7.44
N PRO A 267 -8.46 14.25 8.60
CA PRO A 267 -7.85 13.86 9.86
C PRO A 267 -8.19 12.41 10.21
N VAL A 268 -7.18 11.61 10.52
CA VAL A 268 -7.32 10.22 10.93
C VAL A 268 -6.68 10.03 12.31
N TYR A 269 -7.44 9.42 13.20
CA TYR A 269 -7.01 9.06 14.55
C TYR A 269 -6.98 7.55 14.69
N MET A 270 -5.83 7.00 15.07
CA MET A 270 -5.66 5.59 15.36
C MET A 270 -5.60 5.40 16.87
N ALA A 271 -6.46 4.57 17.45
CA ALA A 271 -6.50 4.36 18.89
C ALA A 271 -6.19 2.91 19.26
N SER A 272 -5.39 2.74 20.31
CA SER A 272 -5.07 1.46 20.94
C SER A 272 -6.03 1.22 22.11
N LEU A 273 -6.75 0.11 22.09
CA LEU A 273 -7.64 -0.28 23.20
C LEU A 273 -6.87 -0.75 24.44
N SER A 274 -5.65 -1.29 24.26
CA SER A 274 -4.84 -1.80 25.38
C SER A 274 -4.14 -0.69 26.16
N THR A 275 -3.70 0.36 25.48
CA THR A 275 -2.92 1.45 26.10
C THR A 275 -3.69 2.77 26.21
N GLY A 276 -4.83 2.91 25.51
CA GLY A 276 -5.55 4.18 25.38
C GLY A 276 -4.80 5.25 24.58
N GLN A 277 -3.64 4.92 24.00
CA GLN A 277 -2.85 5.83 23.19
C GLN A 277 -3.56 6.10 21.86
N VAL A 278 -3.44 7.35 21.39
CA VAL A 278 -3.98 7.79 20.11
C VAL A 278 -2.86 8.39 19.29
N TRP A 279 -2.77 8.00 18.03
CA TRP A 279 -1.90 8.60 17.03
C TRP A 279 -2.75 9.40 16.05
N ALA A 280 -2.28 10.58 15.66
CA ALA A 280 -2.97 11.46 14.73
C ALA A 280 -2.15 11.62 13.45
N THR A 281 -2.85 11.67 12.31
CA THR A 281 -2.27 11.85 10.97
C THR A 281 -3.37 12.31 10.01
N THR A 282 -3.06 12.40 8.72
CA THR A 282 -4.03 12.59 7.64
C THR A 282 -4.10 11.36 6.73
N SER A 283 -5.21 11.19 6.02
CA SER A 283 -5.38 10.07 5.07
C SER A 283 -4.29 10.06 3.98
N GLY A 284 -3.83 11.23 3.51
CA GLY A 284 -2.75 11.37 2.53
C GLY A 284 -1.38 10.98 3.07
N GLU A 285 -1.09 11.24 4.35
CA GLU A 285 0.13 10.77 5.01
C GLU A 285 0.12 9.26 5.25
N MET A 286 -1.05 8.67 5.54
CA MET A 286 -1.19 7.22 5.67
C MET A 286 -0.97 6.47 4.35
N LEU A 287 -1.25 7.13 3.22
CA LEU A 287 -1.07 6.59 1.88
C LEU A 287 -0.42 7.62 0.96
N PRO A 288 0.90 7.85 1.11
CA PRO A 288 1.63 8.75 0.23
C PRO A 288 1.56 8.21 -1.20
N HIS A 289 1.53 9.08 -2.21
CA HIS A 289 1.39 8.66 -3.61
C HIS A 289 0.18 7.75 -3.86
N HIS A 290 -0.97 8.09 -3.25
CA HIS A 290 -2.21 7.33 -3.44
C HIS A 290 -2.65 7.30 -4.91
N PHE A 291 -3.33 6.21 -5.26
CA PHE A 291 -3.99 6.09 -6.56
C PHE A 291 -5.30 6.89 -6.53
N GLY A 292 -5.67 7.58 -7.60
CA GLY A 292 -6.89 8.37 -7.61
C GLY A 292 -7.43 8.62 -9.01
N ALA A 293 -8.61 9.24 -9.10
CA ALA A 293 -9.24 9.58 -10.37
C ALA A 293 -8.32 10.42 -11.27
N HIS A 294 -7.49 11.29 -10.69
CA HIS A 294 -6.47 12.03 -11.43
C HIS A 294 -5.43 11.11 -12.08
N SER A 295 -4.99 10.06 -11.37
CA SER A 295 -4.01 9.09 -11.85
C SER A 295 -4.49 8.27 -13.06
N ILE A 296 -5.80 8.23 -13.30
CA ILE A 296 -6.43 7.52 -14.44
C ILE A 296 -7.25 8.43 -15.35
N GLY A 297 -7.09 9.76 -15.26
CA GLY A 297 -7.75 10.71 -16.15
C GLY A 297 -9.28 10.84 -15.96
N LEU A 298 -9.80 10.46 -14.79
CA LEU A 298 -11.23 10.52 -14.44
C LEU A 298 -11.63 11.72 -13.55
N SER A 299 -10.72 12.65 -13.25
CA SER A 299 -11.00 13.81 -12.38
C SER A 299 -12.28 14.56 -12.76
N ASP A 300 -12.46 14.85 -14.05
CA ASP A 300 -13.64 15.58 -14.56
C ASP A 300 -14.95 14.81 -14.36
N ALA A 301 -14.90 13.48 -14.42
CA ALA A 301 -16.07 12.65 -14.20
C ALA A 301 -16.51 12.67 -12.72
N VAL A 302 -15.54 12.64 -11.80
CA VAL A 302 -15.79 12.75 -10.35
C VAL A 302 -16.38 14.11 -10.00
N GLU A 303 -15.80 15.19 -10.50
CA GLU A 303 -16.30 16.56 -10.26
C GLU A 303 -17.72 16.75 -10.79
N ARG A 304 -18.03 16.24 -11.99
CA ARG A 304 -19.39 16.27 -12.54
C ARG A 304 -20.39 15.50 -11.69
N TRP A 305 -19.99 14.37 -11.11
CA TRP A 305 -20.86 13.58 -10.25
C TRP A 305 -21.12 14.31 -8.92
N LYS A 306 -20.09 14.82 -8.25
CA LYS A 306 -20.22 15.58 -6.99
C LYS A 306 -21.23 16.73 -7.13
N ARG A 307 -21.11 17.55 -8.18
CA ARG A 307 -22.04 18.68 -8.45
C ARG A 307 -23.50 18.26 -8.66
N ARG A 308 -23.75 17.05 -9.17
CA ARG A 308 -25.11 16.52 -9.36
C ARG A 308 -25.71 16.03 -8.04
N SER A 309 -24.89 15.50 -7.15
CA SER A 309 -25.30 14.95 -5.86
C SER A 309 -25.56 16.05 -4.82
N SER A 310 -24.82 17.16 -4.84
CA SER A 310 -25.02 18.30 -3.92
C SER A 310 -26.24 19.18 -4.25
N ASN A 311 -26.87 18.98 -5.40
CA ASN A 311 -28.07 19.71 -5.84
C ASN A 311 -29.38 18.92 -5.64
N ARG A 312 -29.34 17.86 -4.84
CA ARG A 312 -30.51 17.06 -4.41
C ARG A 312 -30.63 17.12 -2.90
#